data_AF-A0A7M7RHY2-F1
#
_entry.id   AF-A0A7M7RHY2-F1
#
_cell.length_a   1.000
_cell.length_b   1.000
_cell.length_c   1.000
_cell.angle_alpha   90.00
_cell.angle_beta   90.00
_cell.angle_gamma   90.00
#
_symmetry.space_group_name_H-M   'P 1'
#
loop_
_entity.id
_entity.type
_entity.pdbx_description
1 polymer ?
#
loop_
_entity_poly.entity_id
_entity_poly.type
_entity_poly.pdbx_seq_one_letter_code
_entity_poly.pdbx_strand_id
1 'polypeptide(L)'
;MNIFQIQLLLLEVFVFISLSIAIAPERAWPLNLVPGLPTSADLPSPADQQQDVLETLEAIERETFLQITEHELTRDNRQYTPHKCCKIGKKVADKGLYCTIDLMQVEKKNNQVYRRKMKFQDAVPHASDVTYKTLMMKVEKCYPNKASRSMFSKCCEWQLQINTDIDNCKYLESREARKECKQRVRAREA
;
A
#
# COMPACT_ATOMS: atom_id res chain seq x y z
N MET A 1 -1.02 -37.14 18.00
CA MET A 1 -0.09 -36.05 18.39
C MET A 1 0.69 -36.53 19.59
N ASN A 2 2.02 -36.70 19.46
CA ASN A 2 2.84 -37.35 20.48
C ASN A 2 3.09 -36.42 21.67
N ILE A 3 3.25 -36.96 22.87
CA ILE A 3 3.52 -36.19 24.11
C ILE A 3 4.74 -35.26 23.93
N PHE A 4 5.75 -35.69 23.16
CA PHE A 4 6.91 -34.87 22.80
C PHE A 4 6.57 -33.60 22.00
N GLN A 5 5.57 -33.64 21.12
CA GLN A 5 5.13 -32.46 20.36
C GLN A 5 4.44 -31.43 21.25
N ILE A 6 3.67 -31.89 22.25
CA ILE A 6 3.01 -31.01 23.22
C ILE A 6 4.05 -30.32 24.12
N GLN A 7 5.05 -31.07 24.59
CA GLN A 7 6.13 -30.51 25.41
C GLN A 7 6.97 -29.47 24.65
N LEU A 8 7.22 -29.70 23.35
CA LEU A 8 7.95 -28.75 22.50
C LEU A 8 7.17 -27.44 22.31
N LEU A 9 5.86 -27.52 22.04
CA LEU A 9 5.01 -26.34 21.90
C LEU A 9 4.90 -25.54 23.21
N LEU A 10 4.83 -26.22 24.36
CA LEU A 10 4.82 -25.55 25.66
C LEU A 10 6.13 -24.82 25.95
N LEU A 11 7.27 -25.41 25.57
CA LEU A 11 8.59 -24.77 25.69
C LEU A 11 8.72 -23.53 24.80
N GLU A 12 8.26 -23.58 23.56
CA GLU A 12 8.28 -22.42 22.65
C GLU A 12 7.41 -21.28 23.18
N VAL A 13 6.21 -21.58 23.68
CA VAL A 13 5.32 -20.57 24.27
C VAL A 13 5.94 -19.95 25.53
N PHE A 14 6.59 -20.74 26.38
CA PHE A 14 7.22 -20.25 27.62
C PHE A 14 8.40 -19.30 27.33
N VAL A 15 9.20 -19.61 26.31
CA VAL A 15 10.30 -18.74 25.86
C VAL A 15 9.76 -17.43 25.30
N PHE A 16 8.68 -17.47 24.51
CA PHE A 16 8.06 -16.26 23.95
C PHE A 16 7.47 -15.33 25.03
N ILE A 17 6.80 -15.89 26.04
CA ILE A 17 6.24 -15.10 27.15
C ILE A 17 7.37 -14.47 27.97
N SER A 18 8.41 -15.24 28.28
CA SER A 18 9.56 -14.74 29.06
C SER A 18 10.31 -13.63 28.32
N LEU A 19 10.48 -13.75 27.00
CA LEU A 19 11.12 -12.73 26.16
C LEU A 19 10.26 -11.45 26.07
N SER A 20 8.93 -11.59 26.07
CA SER A 20 8.01 -10.45 26.02
C SER A 20 8.01 -9.64 27.32
N ILE A 21 8.20 -10.29 28.48
CA ILE A 21 8.33 -9.61 29.77
C ILE A 21 9.69 -8.90 29.88
N ALA A 22 10.77 -9.50 29.36
CA ALA A 22 12.11 -8.91 29.38
C ALA A 22 12.28 -7.69 28.45
N ILE A 23 11.45 -7.55 27.41
CA ILE A 23 11.48 -6.43 26.47
C ILE A 23 10.49 -5.32 26.88
N ALA A 24 9.77 -5.45 28.01
CA ALA A 24 8.96 -4.34 28.52
C ALA A 24 9.89 -3.14 28.80
N PRO A 25 9.82 -2.06 28.00
CA PRO A 25 10.68 -0.91 28.25
C PRO A 25 10.23 -0.29 29.56
N GLU A 26 11.14 -0.17 30.52
CA GLU A 26 11.04 0.75 31.64
C GLU A 26 10.92 2.18 31.09
N ARG A 27 9.73 2.54 30.61
CA ARG A 27 9.33 3.94 30.48
C ARG A 27 9.00 4.41 31.90
N ALA A 28 10.05 4.58 32.70
CA ALA A 28 10.04 5.54 33.77
C ALA A 28 9.82 6.91 33.10
N TRP A 29 8.59 7.40 33.16
CA TRP A 29 8.31 8.78 32.80
C TRP A 29 9.08 9.65 33.79
N PRO A 30 9.98 10.55 33.35
CA PRO A 30 10.52 11.54 34.25
C PRO A 30 9.36 12.42 34.71
N LEU A 31 9.01 12.32 35.99
CA LEU A 31 8.26 13.35 36.70
C LEU A 31 9.11 14.61 36.66
N ASN A 32 8.99 15.38 35.58
CA ASN A 32 9.45 16.76 35.55
C ASN A 32 8.56 17.54 36.50
N LEU A 33 9.04 17.69 37.74
CA LEU A 33 8.59 18.74 38.64
C LEU A 33 8.78 20.08 37.93
N VAL A 34 7.67 20.71 37.56
CA VAL A 34 7.61 22.12 37.16
C VAL A 34 7.73 22.96 38.43
N PRO A 35 8.80 23.73 38.64
CA PRO A 35 8.86 24.70 39.73
C PRO A 35 8.32 26.04 39.21
N GLY A 36 7.14 26.41 39.65
CA GLY A 36 6.53 27.68 39.27
C GLY A 36 5.05 27.69 39.58
N LEU A 37 4.71 27.74 40.86
CA LEU A 37 3.35 27.96 41.34
C LEU A 37 3.09 29.47 41.36
N PRO A 38 2.29 30.04 40.44
CA PRO A 38 1.72 31.36 40.66
C PRO A 38 0.61 31.26 41.70
N THR A 39 0.81 32.02 42.77
CA THR A 39 -0.11 32.20 43.88
C THR A 39 -1.40 32.86 43.39
N SER A 40 -2.52 32.15 43.55
CA SER A 40 -3.89 32.64 43.75
C SER A 40 -4.30 33.96 43.06
N ALA A 41 -4.97 33.84 41.92
CA ALA A 41 -6.19 34.59 41.61
C ALA A 41 -6.83 34.01 40.33
N ASP A 42 -8.11 33.66 40.43
CA ASP A 42 -9.04 33.37 39.33
C ASP A 42 -8.75 32.13 38.45
N LEU A 43 -9.00 30.95 39.02
CA LEU A 43 -9.13 29.70 38.26
C LEU A 43 -10.57 29.58 37.71
N PRO A 44 -10.76 29.55 36.38
CA PRO A 44 -12.06 29.21 35.79
C PRO A 44 -12.46 27.78 36.14
N SER A 45 -13.76 27.53 36.23
CA SER A 45 -14.34 26.25 36.64
C SER A 45 -13.82 25.10 35.75
N PRO A 46 -13.50 23.92 36.29
CA PRO A 46 -13.02 22.77 35.50
C PRO A 46 -14.03 22.27 34.45
N ALA A 47 -15.31 22.65 34.56
CA ALA A 47 -16.31 22.40 33.53
C ALA A 47 -16.13 23.30 32.30
N ASP A 48 -15.70 24.56 32.48
CA ASP A 48 -15.49 25.51 31.39
C ASP A 48 -14.24 25.16 30.58
N GLN A 49 -13.20 24.61 31.23
CA GLN A 49 -11.99 24.14 30.56
C GLN A 49 -12.22 22.87 29.72
N GLN A 50 -13.12 21.97 30.15
CA GLN A 50 -13.45 20.77 29.37
C GLN A 50 -14.25 21.10 28.11
N GLN A 51 -15.11 22.11 28.19
CA GLN A 51 -15.92 22.55 27.06
C GLN A 51 -15.07 23.24 25.98
N ASP A 52 -14.09 24.07 26.40
CA ASP A 52 -13.14 24.73 25.51
C ASP A 52 -12.22 23.73 24.77
N VAL A 53 -11.79 22.66 25.45
CA VAL A 53 -10.98 21.59 24.82
C VAL A 53 -11.81 20.78 23.80
N LEU A 54 -13.08 20.49 24.10
CA LEU A 54 -13.96 19.75 23.19
C LEU A 54 -14.26 20.58 21.93
N GLU A 55 -14.55 21.87 22.09
CA GLU A 55 -14.80 22.80 20.99
C GLU A 55 -13.55 22.96 20.11
N THR A 56 -12.37 23.01 20.72
CA THR A 56 -11.09 23.05 19.99
C THR A 56 -10.84 21.77 19.20
N LEU A 57 -11.14 20.60 19.77
CA LEU A 57 -11.01 19.31 19.08
C LEU A 57 -11.95 19.20 17.87
N GLU A 58 -13.21 19.60 18.04
CA GLU A 58 -14.20 19.59 16.95
C GLU A 58 -13.81 20.56 15.82
N ALA A 59 -13.24 21.73 16.16
CA ALA A 59 -12.72 22.68 15.19
C ALA A 59 -11.53 22.11 14.40
N ILE A 60 -10.58 21.46 15.09
CA ILE A 60 -9.44 20.79 14.45
C ILE A 60 -9.91 19.64 13.55
N GLU A 61 -10.84 18.80 14.02
CA GLU A 61 -11.38 17.71 13.20
C GLU A 61 -12.07 18.25 11.94
N ARG A 62 -12.89 19.31 12.08
CA ARG A 62 -13.57 19.93 10.94
C ARG A 62 -12.59 20.56 9.96
N GLU A 63 -11.57 21.27 10.44
CA GLU A 63 -10.54 21.87 9.60
C GLU A 63 -9.73 20.79 8.86
N THR A 64 -9.34 19.72 9.55
CA THR A 64 -8.63 18.59 8.96
C THR A 64 -9.49 17.90 7.89
N PHE A 65 -10.78 17.71 8.16
CA PHE A 65 -11.72 17.12 7.21
C PHE A 65 -11.88 17.99 5.96
N LEU A 66 -12.02 19.31 6.11
CA LEU A 66 -12.13 20.24 4.99
C LEU A 66 -10.86 20.25 4.14
N GLN A 67 -9.67 20.29 4.75
CA GLN A 67 -8.40 20.23 4.04
C GLN A 67 -8.23 18.92 3.25
N ILE A 68 -8.62 17.77 3.83
CA ILE A 68 -8.59 16.47 3.14
C ILE A 68 -9.56 16.49 1.95
N THR A 69 -10.78 16.99 2.17
CA THR A 69 -11.83 17.03 1.12
C THR A 69 -11.41 17.94 -0.02
N GLU A 70 -10.86 19.12 0.26
CA GLU A 70 -10.37 20.07 -0.74
C GLU A 70 -9.15 19.51 -1.49
N HIS A 71 -8.23 18.86 -0.80
CA HIS A 71 -7.08 18.19 -1.44
C HIS A 71 -7.50 17.00 -2.32
N GLU A 72 -8.58 16.29 -1.98
CA GLU A 72 -9.16 15.25 -2.83
C GLU A 72 -9.92 15.84 -4.03
N LEU A 73 -10.64 16.95 -3.85
CA LEU A 73 -11.40 17.63 -4.90
C LEU A 73 -10.50 18.36 -5.92
N THR A 74 -9.40 18.96 -5.47
CA THR A 74 -8.43 19.67 -6.32
C THR A 74 -7.54 18.73 -7.13
N ARG A 75 -7.53 17.42 -6.82
CA ARG A 75 -6.72 16.41 -7.51
C ARG A 75 -7.31 16.02 -8.87
N ASP A 76 -7.29 16.97 -9.81
CA ASP A 76 -7.54 16.85 -11.25
C ASP A 76 -8.21 15.51 -11.66
N ASN A 77 -9.53 15.43 -11.42
CA ASN A 77 -10.43 14.28 -11.59
C ASN A 77 -10.58 13.80 -13.04
N ARG A 78 -9.69 14.22 -13.94
CA ARG A 78 -9.68 13.80 -15.35
C ARG A 78 -9.40 12.31 -15.44
N GLN A 79 -10.47 11.55 -15.66
CA GLN A 79 -10.42 10.14 -15.99
C GLN A 79 -9.63 9.95 -17.29
N TYR A 80 -8.92 8.82 -17.39
CA TYR A 80 -8.18 8.50 -18.59
C TYR A 80 -9.05 7.78 -19.62
N THR A 81 -8.78 8.07 -20.90
CA THR A 81 -9.40 7.38 -22.02
C THR A 81 -8.98 5.91 -22.03
N PRO A 82 -9.80 5.00 -22.60
CA PRO A 82 -9.46 3.58 -22.65
C PRO A 82 -8.12 3.30 -23.35
N HIS A 83 -7.79 4.06 -24.40
CA HIS A 83 -6.51 3.99 -25.08
C HIS A 83 -5.32 4.35 -24.17
N LYS A 84 -5.46 5.40 -23.35
CA LYS A 84 -4.42 5.77 -22.38
C LYS A 84 -4.29 4.71 -21.28
N CYS A 85 -5.39 4.14 -20.83
CA CYS A 85 -5.40 3.05 -19.87
C CYS A 85 -4.78 1.76 -20.40
N CYS A 86 -4.95 1.47 -21.70
CA CYS A 86 -4.23 0.37 -22.35
C CYS A 86 -2.70 0.59 -22.30
N LYS A 87 -2.22 1.79 -22.62
CA LYS A 87 -0.79 2.13 -22.52
C LYS A 87 -0.24 2.01 -21.10
N ILE A 88 -1.04 2.37 -20.09
CA ILE A 88 -0.67 2.20 -18.69
C ILE A 88 -0.63 0.72 -18.33
N GLY A 89 -1.62 -0.07 -18.75
CA GLY A 89 -1.66 -1.52 -18.55
C GLY A 89 -0.43 -2.23 -19.10
N LYS A 90 -0.01 -1.89 -20.34
CA LYS A 90 1.24 -2.42 -20.91
C LYS A 90 2.46 -2.11 -20.02
N LYS A 91 2.58 -0.86 -19.56
CA LYS A 91 3.67 -0.46 -18.65
C LYS A 91 3.65 -1.18 -17.30
N VAL A 92 2.47 -1.53 -16.79
CA VAL A 92 2.33 -2.32 -15.55
C VAL A 92 2.87 -3.74 -15.77
N ALA A 93 2.52 -4.38 -16.88
CA ALA A 93 3.03 -5.69 -17.24
C ALA A 93 4.56 -5.69 -17.50
N ASP A 94 5.10 -4.65 -18.14
CA ASP A 94 6.55 -4.51 -18.35
C ASP A 94 7.33 -4.37 -17.03
N LYS A 95 6.67 -3.91 -15.97
CA LYS A 95 7.23 -3.82 -14.62
C LYS A 95 7.02 -5.10 -13.80
N GLY A 96 6.39 -6.13 -14.36
CA GLY A 96 6.09 -7.39 -13.65
C GLY A 96 5.06 -7.23 -12.54
N LEU A 97 4.20 -6.22 -12.63
CA LEU A 97 3.17 -5.93 -11.63
C LEU A 97 1.84 -6.61 -11.97
N TYR A 98 0.94 -6.70 -10.99
CA TYR A 98 -0.36 -7.34 -11.15
C TYR A 98 -1.30 -6.58 -12.10
N CYS A 99 -1.98 -7.31 -12.99
CA CYS A 99 -2.94 -6.74 -13.96
C CYS A 99 -4.34 -6.43 -13.40
N THR A 100 -4.55 -6.65 -12.10
CA THR A 100 -5.82 -6.37 -11.42
C THR A 100 -5.73 -5.05 -10.66
N ILE A 101 -6.53 -4.06 -11.07
CA ILE A 101 -6.53 -2.72 -10.44
C ILE A 101 -6.85 -2.78 -8.95
N ASP A 102 -7.76 -3.67 -8.53
CA ASP A 102 -8.14 -3.83 -7.12
C ASP A 102 -6.95 -4.24 -6.24
N LEU A 103 -6.07 -5.11 -6.75
CA LEU A 103 -4.85 -5.51 -6.05
C LEU A 103 -3.85 -4.35 -5.93
N MET A 104 -3.79 -3.48 -6.94
CA MET A 104 -2.89 -2.33 -6.92
C MET A 104 -3.38 -1.19 -6.02
N GLN A 105 -4.70 -1.03 -5.86
CA GLN A 105 -5.26 -0.10 -4.86
C GLN A 105 -4.95 -0.54 -3.43
N VAL A 106 -4.91 -1.86 -3.19
CA VAL A 106 -4.54 -2.45 -1.91
C VAL A 106 -3.06 -2.22 -1.59
N GLU A 107 -2.17 -2.40 -2.57
CA GLU A 107 -0.75 -2.10 -2.41
C GLU A 107 -0.49 -0.62 -2.16
N LYS A 108 -1.22 0.28 -2.84
CA LYS A 108 -1.03 1.73 -2.67
C LYS A 108 -1.47 2.23 -1.30
N LYS A 109 -2.59 1.73 -0.75
CA LYS A 109 -3.13 2.20 0.54
C LYS A 109 -2.30 1.73 1.75
N ASN A 110 -1.25 0.93 1.54
CA ASN A 110 -0.36 0.39 2.58
C ASN A 110 -1.14 -0.19 3.79
N ASN A 111 -2.36 -0.68 3.54
CA ASN A 111 -3.25 -1.14 4.59
C ASN A 111 -2.80 -2.55 4.96
N GLN A 112 -1.96 -2.63 6.00
CA GLN A 112 -1.42 -3.91 6.46
C GLN A 112 -2.53 -4.90 6.85
N VAL A 113 -3.67 -4.42 7.35
CA VAL A 113 -4.81 -5.27 7.73
C VAL A 113 -5.38 -5.97 6.50
N TYR A 114 -5.56 -5.25 5.39
CA TYR A 114 -6.08 -5.84 4.16
C TYR A 114 -5.04 -6.75 3.46
N ARG A 115 -3.75 -6.41 3.49
CA ARG A 115 -2.68 -7.30 2.98
C ARG A 115 -2.64 -8.63 3.73
N ARG A 116 -2.72 -8.59 5.06
CA ARG A 116 -2.81 -9.80 5.90
C ARG A 116 -4.07 -10.62 5.57
N LYS A 117 -5.21 -9.95 5.36
CA LYS A 117 -6.47 -10.61 4.97
C LYS A 117 -6.38 -11.31 3.61
N MET A 118 -5.67 -10.70 2.64
CA MET A 118 -5.43 -11.27 1.32
C MET A 118 -4.25 -12.26 1.27
N LYS A 119 -3.58 -12.53 2.40
CA LYS A 119 -2.43 -13.43 2.51
C LYS A 119 -1.26 -13.07 1.58
N PHE A 120 -1.07 -11.79 1.28
CA PHE A 120 0.15 -11.35 0.60
C PHE A 120 1.34 -11.52 1.55
N GLN A 121 2.14 -12.57 1.36
CA GLN A 121 3.30 -12.87 2.20
C GLN A 121 4.55 -12.03 1.83
N ASP A 122 4.58 -11.46 0.63
CA ASP A 122 5.76 -10.78 0.12
C ASP A 122 5.89 -9.34 0.65
N ALA A 123 7.12 -8.84 0.75
CA ALA A 123 7.38 -7.42 0.97
C ALA A 123 6.77 -6.59 -0.18
N VAL A 124 6.22 -5.41 0.11
CA VAL A 124 5.66 -4.53 -0.94
C VAL A 124 6.79 -4.19 -1.92
N PRO A 125 6.72 -4.66 -3.18
CA PRO A 125 7.75 -4.31 -4.14
C PRO A 125 7.72 -2.80 -4.33
N HIS A 126 8.86 -2.14 -4.10
CA HIS A 126 9.09 -0.73 -4.45
C HIS A 126 8.28 0.32 -3.67
N ALA A 127 7.93 0.09 -2.39
CA ALA A 127 7.18 1.04 -1.56
C ALA A 127 7.79 2.47 -1.46
N SER A 128 9.11 2.60 -1.61
CA SER A 128 9.84 3.87 -1.61
C SER A 128 10.07 4.48 -3.00
N ASP A 129 9.80 3.75 -4.08
CA ASP A 129 10.10 4.20 -5.44
C ASP A 129 9.08 5.24 -5.95
N VAL A 130 9.57 6.43 -6.26
CA VAL A 130 8.77 7.55 -6.80
C VAL A 130 8.14 7.19 -8.14
N THR A 131 8.83 6.39 -8.97
CA THR A 131 8.33 5.98 -10.28
C THR A 131 7.17 5.00 -10.14
N TYR A 132 7.24 4.08 -9.17
CA TYR A 132 6.17 3.17 -8.80
C TYR A 132 4.93 3.94 -8.30
N LYS A 133 5.12 4.88 -7.35
CA LYS A 133 4.04 5.73 -6.84
C LYS A 133 3.36 6.52 -7.97
N THR A 134 4.14 7.07 -8.89
CA THR A 134 3.62 7.81 -10.05
C THR A 134 2.82 6.92 -11.00
N LEU A 135 3.26 5.68 -11.21
CA LEU A 135 2.53 4.70 -12.01
C LEU A 135 1.20 4.33 -11.33
N MET A 136 1.20 4.07 -10.04
CA MET A 136 -0.02 3.75 -9.28
C MET A 136 -1.05 4.90 -9.32
N MET A 137 -0.61 6.15 -9.20
CA MET A 137 -1.51 7.31 -9.38
C MET A 137 -2.16 7.35 -10.78
N LYS A 138 -1.45 6.90 -11.82
CA LYS A 138 -2.00 6.84 -13.19
C LYS A 138 -3.00 5.70 -13.35
N VAL A 139 -2.77 4.56 -12.70
CA VAL A 139 -3.68 3.41 -12.71
C VAL A 139 -5.01 3.80 -12.05
N GLU A 140 -4.98 4.53 -10.94
CA GLU A 140 -6.21 4.96 -10.27
C GLU A 140 -7.13 5.75 -11.20
N LYS A 141 -6.57 6.59 -12.08
CA LYS A 141 -7.35 7.34 -13.06
C LYS A 141 -8.03 6.46 -14.13
N CYS A 142 -7.70 5.17 -14.20
CA CYS A 142 -8.36 4.17 -15.04
C CYS A 142 -9.49 3.41 -14.35
N TYR A 143 -9.61 3.51 -13.02
CA TYR A 143 -10.59 2.78 -12.23
C TYR A 143 -12.06 3.27 -12.36
N PRO A 144 -12.36 4.58 -12.38
CA PRO A 144 -13.74 5.07 -12.27
C PRO A 144 -14.66 4.62 -13.42
N ASN A 145 -14.10 4.39 -14.61
CA ASN A 145 -14.86 4.02 -15.80
C ASN A 145 -14.67 2.53 -16.13
N LYS A 146 -15.77 1.78 -16.25
CA LYS A 146 -15.78 0.35 -16.59
C LYS A 146 -15.03 0.05 -17.90
N ALA A 147 -15.19 0.88 -18.93
CA ALA A 147 -14.51 0.70 -20.22
C ALA A 147 -13.00 0.87 -20.09
N SER A 148 -12.55 1.91 -19.39
CA SER A 148 -11.13 2.16 -19.11
C SER A 148 -10.51 1.08 -18.24
N ARG A 149 -11.22 0.61 -17.21
CA ARG A 149 -10.81 -0.50 -16.34
C ARG A 149 -10.67 -1.81 -17.12
N SER A 150 -11.66 -2.16 -17.95
CA SER A 150 -11.60 -3.37 -18.77
C SER A 150 -10.44 -3.31 -19.78
N MET A 151 -10.25 -2.17 -20.44
CA MET A 151 -9.14 -1.99 -21.39
C MET A 151 -7.77 -2.04 -20.71
N PHE A 152 -7.64 -1.50 -19.49
CA PHE A 152 -6.42 -1.63 -18.70
C PHE A 152 -6.06 -3.10 -18.47
N SER A 153 -6.96 -3.90 -17.90
CA SER A 153 -6.67 -5.29 -17.54
C SER A 153 -6.38 -6.14 -18.78
N LYS A 154 -7.19 -5.99 -19.84
CA LYS A 154 -6.95 -6.70 -21.12
C LYS A 154 -5.58 -6.40 -21.71
N CYS A 155 -5.18 -5.13 -21.78
CA CYS A 155 -3.88 -4.76 -22.34
C CYS A 155 -2.72 -5.17 -21.44
N CYS A 156 -2.91 -5.18 -20.11
CA CYS A 156 -1.90 -5.67 -19.18
C CYS A 156 -1.70 -7.19 -19.34
N GLU A 157 -2.78 -7.97 -19.33
CA GLU A 157 -2.72 -9.44 -19.49
C GLU A 157 -2.11 -9.84 -20.84
N TRP A 158 -2.52 -9.16 -21.91
CA TRP A 158 -1.96 -9.38 -23.23
C TRP A 158 -0.45 -9.08 -23.27
N GLN A 159 0.00 -7.97 -22.66
CA GLN A 159 1.43 -7.64 -22.59
C GLN A 159 2.20 -8.62 -21.71
N LEU A 160 1.58 -9.10 -20.61
CA LEU A 160 2.17 -10.12 -19.75
C LEU A 160 2.39 -11.43 -20.51
N GLN A 161 1.45 -11.82 -21.37
CA GLN A 161 1.59 -12.98 -22.24
C GLN A 161 2.73 -12.80 -23.25
N ILE A 162 2.88 -11.61 -23.86
CA ILE A 162 4.01 -11.29 -24.73
C ILE A 162 5.34 -11.40 -23.98
N ASN A 163 5.43 -10.85 -22.78
CA ASN A 163 6.64 -10.93 -21.94
C ASN A 163 6.97 -12.40 -21.61
N THR A 164 5.96 -13.19 -21.27
CA THR A 164 6.10 -14.63 -21.01
C THR A 164 6.60 -15.38 -22.25
N ASP A 165 6.03 -15.10 -23.42
CA ASP A 165 6.47 -15.71 -24.68
C ASP A 165 7.92 -15.33 -25.04
N ILE A 166 8.33 -14.08 -24.79
CA ILE A 166 9.71 -13.62 -24.97
C ILE A 166 10.66 -14.36 -24.01
N ASP A 167 10.24 -14.58 -22.77
CA ASP A 167 11.00 -15.33 -21.78
C ASP A 167 11.11 -16.80 -22.17
N ASN A 168 10.03 -17.39 -22.67
CA ASN A 168 10.02 -18.76 -23.17
C ASN A 168 10.97 -18.95 -24.36
N CYS A 169 11.17 -17.93 -25.19
CA CYS A 169 12.18 -17.98 -26.25
C CYS A 169 13.59 -18.25 -25.70
N LYS A 170 13.91 -17.98 -24.43
CA LYS A 170 15.25 -18.22 -23.86
C LYS A 170 15.62 -19.71 -23.79
N TYR A 171 14.63 -20.59 -23.74
CA TYR A 171 14.82 -22.04 -23.61
C TYR A 171 15.11 -22.77 -24.92
N LEU A 172 15.12 -22.07 -26.06
CA LEU A 172 15.51 -22.66 -27.35
C LEU A 172 17.02 -22.88 -27.42
N GLU A 173 17.43 -24.03 -27.99
CA GLU A 173 18.83 -24.47 -28.03
C GLU A 173 19.74 -23.55 -28.86
N SER A 174 19.30 -23.16 -30.06
CA SER A 174 20.13 -22.34 -30.96
C SER A 174 19.94 -20.84 -30.78
N ARG A 175 21.00 -20.06 -31.02
CA ARG A 175 20.94 -18.58 -30.93
C ARG A 175 20.02 -18.00 -32.00
N GLU A 176 20.02 -18.61 -33.18
CA GLU A 176 19.24 -18.23 -34.36
C GLU A 176 17.75 -18.42 -34.07
N ALA A 177 17.34 -19.58 -33.53
CA ALA A 177 15.95 -19.84 -33.15
C ALA A 177 15.47 -18.89 -32.04
N ARG A 178 16.34 -18.53 -31.08
CA ARG A 178 16.03 -17.52 -30.06
C ARG A 178 15.74 -16.15 -30.65
N LYS A 179 16.53 -15.73 -31.65
CA LYS A 179 16.36 -14.43 -32.33
C LYS A 179 15.07 -14.41 -33.13
N GLU A 180 14.81 -15.46 -33.92
CA GLU A 180 13.60 -15.58 -34.73
C GLU A 180 12.34 -15.61 -33.86
N CYS A 181 12.36 -16.40 -32.76
CA CYS A 181 11.28 -16.45 -31.78
C CYS A 181 10.95 -15.06 -31.22
N LYS A 182 11.97 -14.32 -30.75
CA LYS A 182 11.77 -12.97 -30.22
C LYS A 182 11.23 -12.00 -31.27
N GLN A 183 11.70 -12.08 -32.51
CA GLN A 183 11.19 -11.24 -33.60
C GLN A 183 9.71 -11.54 -33.88
N ARG A 184 9.34 -12.82 -33.99
CA ARG A 184 7.96 -13.24 -34.22
C ARG A 184 7.02 -12.81 -33.09
N VAL A 185 7.46 -12.92 -31.83
CA VAL A 185 6.65 -12.51 -30.68
C VAL A 185 6.49 -10.98 -30.65
N ARG A 186 7.57 -10.22 -30.84
CA ARG A 186 7.52 -8.73 -30.90
C ARG A 186 6.71 -8.20 -32.08
N ALA A 187 6.66 -8.92 -33.20
CA ALA A 187 5.82 -8.54 -34.33
C ALA A 187 4.32 -8.52 -33.99
N ARG A 188 3.89 -9.19 -32.92
CA ARG A 188 2.51 -9.12 -32.42
C ARG A 188 2.20 -7.81 -31.71
N GLU A 189 3.22 -7.05 -31.29
CA GLU A 189 3.03 -5.78 -30.57
C GLU A 189 2.76 -4.57 -31.48
N ALA A 190 3.15 -4.69 -32.76
CA ALA A 190 3.04 -3.67 -33.80
C ALA A 190 1.60 -3.52 -34.30
#